data_AF-A0A7C7YKY5-F1
#
_entry.id   AF-A0A7C7YKY5-F1
#
_cell.length_a   1.000
_cell.length_b   1.000
_cell.length_c   1.000
_cell.angle_alpha   90.00
_cell.angle_beta   90.00
_cell.angle_gamma   90.00
#
_symmetry.space_group_name_H-M   'P 1'
#
loop_
_entity.id
_entity.type
_entity.pdbx_description
1 polymer ?
#
loop_
_entity_poly.entity_id
_entity_poly.type
_entity_poly.pdbx_seq_one_letter_code
_entity_poly.pdbx_strand_id
1 'polypeptide(L)'
;MTPRQIGLLCVGLVVIAFASGQYTARLFSSGAHISTEEFARALESRDWVERAHVISGYVKELGPENLPPALAAVEKRRRWLSQDELRLFMGAWARFDPRAAFARSLTWPDHTRNKGAAAVIYGWALQDPEAAHAAAQTVADSNLQALLLDRLVAAWAHGEDREGVTLYIAGLPDAPSRTRLTSILIREILADGHSAVMTWAQGIPEAGKTGFKAIALERAAGILAQDDHAVAVEFVERNRETAGIDGAFAAVTRRWASTDPEAALNWAKAWAPGAGRDRAVQLAFIQWQKKNPAVAEKW
;
A
#
# COMPACT_ATOMS: atom_id res chain seq x y z
N MET A 1 -27.37 -4.46 53.62
CA MET A 1 -27.85 -3.82 52.37
C MET A 1 -28.54 -4.86 51.52
N THR A 2 -29.79 -4.60 51.12
CA THR A 2 -30.56 -5.53 50.30
C THR A 2 -30.11 -5.47 48.84
N PRO A 3 -30.27 -6.54 48.03
CA PRO A 3 -29.83 -6.59 46.64
C PRO A 3 -30.39 -5.46 45.74
N ARG A 4 -31.52 -4.84 46.13
CA ARG A 4 -32.08 -3.65 45.47
C ARG A 4 -31.25 -2.37 45.66
N GLN A 5 -30.51 -2.21 46.75
CA GLN A 5 -29.69 -1.02 47.01
C GLN A 5 -28.36 -1.03 46.24
N ILE A 6 -27.84 -2.21 45.90
CA ILE A 6 -26.61 -2.37 45.11
C ILE A 6 -26.88 -2.03 43.64
N GLY A 7 -28.05 -2.39 43.11
CA GLY A 7 -28.44 -2.09 41.72
C GLY A 7 -28.55 -0.59 41.40
N LEU A 8 -29.07 0.23 42.32
CA LEU A 8 -29.17 1.69 42.12
C LEU A 8 -27.80 2.40 42.19
N LEU A 9 -26.87 1.92 43.03
CA LEU A 9 -25.52 2.47 43.11
C LEU A 9 -24.69 2.18 41.84
N CYS A 10 -24.86 0.99 41.24
CA CYS A 10 -24.19 0.65 39.98
C CYS A 10 -24.72 1.47 38.79
N VAL A 11 -26.04 1.73 38.72
CA VAL A 11 -26.61 2.57 37.64
C VAL A 11 -26.20 4.04 37.78
N GLY A 12 -26.12 4.58 39.01
CA GLY A 12 -25.64 5.94 39.26
C GLY A 12 -24.17 6.16 38.88
N LEU A 13 -23.29 5.20 39.17
CA LEU A 13 -21.86 5.25 38.81
C LEU A 13 -21.63 5.14 37.29
N VAL A 14 -22.44 4.34 36.58
CA VAL A 14 -22.34 4.20 35.12
C VAL A 14 -22.80 5.48 34.40
N VAL A 15 -23.83 6.18 34.90
CA VAL A 15 -24.29 7.44 34.32
C VAL A 15 -23.29 8.58 34.54
N ILE A 16 -22.61 8.63 35.69
CA ILE A 16 -21.55 9.61 35.96
C ILE A 16 -20.31 9.32 35.09
N ALA A 17 -19.94 8.04 34.88
CA ALA A 17 -18.84 7.65 33.99
C ALA A 17 -19.14 7.96 32.51
N PHE A 18 -20.39 7.84 32.07
CA PHE A 18 -20.80 8.16 30.70
C PHE A 18 -20.88 9.68 30.45
N ALA A 19 -21.39 10.46 31.43
CA ALA A 19 -21.41 11.92 31.34
C ALA A 19 -20.00 12.52 31.40
N SER A 20 -19.12 11.99 32.26
CA SER A 20 -17.70 12.40 32.29
C SER A 20 -16.94 11.94 31.04
N GLY A 21 -17.26 10.77 30.47
CA GLY A 21 -16.76 10.31 29.18
C GLY A 21 -17.19 11.17 27.98
N GLN A 22 -18.40 11.73 27.99
CA GLN A 22 -18.87 12.65 26.95
C GLN A 22 -18.31 14.07 27.12
N TYR A 23 -18.05 14.51 28.35
CA TYR A 23 -17.34 15.77 28.62
C TYR A 23 -15.85 15.67 28.26
N THR A 24 -15.18 14.56 28.56
CA THR A 24 -13.79 14.33 28.11
C THR A 24 -13.73 14.13 26.60
N ALA A 25 -14.67 13.42 25.97
CA ALA A 25 -14.74 13.30 24.51
C ALA A 25 -14.99 14.65 23.81
N ARG A 26 -15.77 15.57 24.41
CA ARG A 26 -15.92 16.95 23.90
C ARG A 26 -14.65 17.79 24.11
N LEU A 27 -13.92 17.60 25.20
CA LEU A 27 -12.63 18.27 25.43
C LEU A 27 -11.52 17.77 24.50
N PHE A 28 -11.59 16.52 24.02
CA PHE A 28 -10.70 16.00 22.98
C PHE A 28 -11.11 16.42 21.55
N SER A 29 -12.28 17.02 21.37
CA SER A 29 -12.79 17.48 20.07
C SER A 29 -12.47 18.94 19.73
N SER A 30 -11.93 19.72 20.68
CA SER A 30 -11.28 21.00 20.38
C SER A 30 -9.78 20.83 20.57
N GLY A 31 -9.08 20.36 19.53
CA GLY A 31 -7.63 20.53 19.49
C GLY A 31 -7.32 22.01 19.70
N ALA A 32 -6.41 22.35 20.60
CA ALA A 32 -5.95 23.72 20.73
C ALA A 32 -5.50 24.22 19.36
N HIS A 33 -5.97 25.39 18.93
CA HIS A 33 -5.54 26.00 17.68
C HIS A 33 -4.02 26.18 17.73
N ILE A 34 -3.31 25.53 16.82
CA ILE A 34 -1.85 25.64 16.72
C ILE A 34 -1.52 26.81 15.81
N SER A 35 -0.91 27.85 16.37
CA SER A 35 -0.49 29.01 15.58
C SER A 35 0.65 28.67 14.61
N THR A 36 0.81 29.44 13.54
CA THR A 36 1.94 29.24 12.62
C THR A 36 3.31 29.46 13.28
N GLU A 37 3.37 30.32 14.31
CA GLU A 37 4.58 30.55 15.10
C GLU A 37 4.95 29.32 15.94
N GLU A 38 3.96 28.69 16.57
CA GLU A 38 4.13 27.45 17.31
C GLU A 38 4.55 26.31 16.40
N PHE A 39 3.88 26.17 15.25
CA PHE A 39 4.27 25.22 14.21
C PHE A 39 5.73 25.42 13.78
N ALA A 40 6.11 26.65 13.43
CA ALA A 40 7.47 26.96 13.00
C ALA A 40 8.51 26.67 14.08
N ARG A 41 8.21 26.97 15.36
CA ARG A 41 9.06 26.66 16.51
C ARG A 41 9.21 25.15 16.71
N ALA A 42 8.14 24.40 16.58
CA ALA A 42 8.17 22.94 16.70
C ALA A 42 9.11 22.31 15.66
N LEU A 43 9.11 22.80 14.41
CA LEU A 43 10.02 22.31 13.36
C LEU A 43 11.52 22.51 13.68
N GLU A 44 11.86 23.33 14.68
CA GLU A 44 13.24 23.49 15.17
C GLU A 44 13.63 22.45 16.23
N SER A 45 12.65 21.78 16.84
CA SER A 45 12.86 20.75 17.86
C SER A 45 13.58 19.54 17.27
N ARG A 46 14.48 18.93 18.05
CA ARG A 46 15.09 17.63 17.72
C ARG A 46 14.18 16.45 18.06
N ASP A 47 13.17 16.66 18.91
CA ASP A 47 12.19 15.64 19.25
C ASP A 47 11.21 15.44 18.09
N TRP A 48 11.26 14.26 17.47
CA TRP A 48 10.43 13.92 16.32
C TRP A 48 8.98 13.58 16.71
N VAL A 49 8.74 13.16 17.96
CA VAL A 49 7.39 12.85 18.44
C VAL A 49 6.63 14.16 18.64
N GLU A 50 7.27 15.14 19.26
CA GLU A 50 6.72 16.47 19.44
C GLU A 50 6.42 17.16 18.10
N ARG A 51 7.37 17.10 17.16
CA ARG A 51 7.14 17.62 15.80
C ARG A 51 5.95 16.96 15.13
N ALA A 52 5.86 15.62 15.18
CA ALA A 52 4.76 14.90 14.54
C ALA A 52 3.40 15.27 15.17
N HIS A 53 3.33 15.46 16.50
CA HIS A 53 2.12 15.91 17.19
C HIS A 53 1.68 17.29 16.70
N VAL A 54 2.60 18.28 16.73
CA VAL A 54 2.30 19.66 16.33
C VAL A 54 1.95 19.74 14.85
N ILE A 55 2.70 19.05 13.98
CA ILE A 55 2.41 19.00 12.54
C ILE A 55 1.01 18.42 12.31
N SER A 56 0.67 17.29 12.94
CA SER A 56 -0.63 16.62 12.77
C SER A 56 -1.81 17.51 13.24
N GLY A 57 -1.64 18.27 14.32
CA GLY A 57 -2.65 19.24 14.76
C GLY A 57 -2.78 20.40 13.79
N TYR A 58 -1.67 21.03 13.42
CA TYR A 58 -1.63 22.20 12.56
C TYR A 58 -2.21 21.94 11.17
N VAL A 59 -1.82 20.82 10.55
CA VAL A 59 -2.19 20.52 9.16
C VAL A 59 -3.68 20.25 8.97
N LYS A 60 -4.44 19.99 10.06
CA LYS A 60 -5.91 19.88 9.99
C LYS A 60 -6.57 21.18 9.55
N GLU A 61 -6.02 22.32 9.98
CA GLU A 61 -6.50 23.68 9.71
C GLU A 61 -5.66 24.40 8.64
N LEU A 62 -4.77 23.68 7.94
CA LEU A 62 -3.97 24.24 6.85
C LEU A 62 -4.88 24.63 5.67
N GLY A 63 -4.78 25.88 5.25
CA GLY A 63 -5.50 26.47 4.13
C GLY A 63 -4.71 27.60 3.47
N PRO A 64 -5.29 28.30 2.49
CA PRO A 64 -4.59 29.33 1.71
C PRO A 64 -4.00 30.48 2.55
N GLU A 65 -4.65 30.82 3.67
CA GLU A 65 -4.25 31.96 4.51
C GLU A 65 -2.99 31.69 5.33
N ASN A 66 -2.87 30.49 5.92
CA ASN A 66 -1.74 30.11 6.77
C ASN A 66 -0.66 29.30 6.02
N LEU A 67 -0.92 28.86 4.79
CA LEU A 67 0.03 28.12 3.96
C LEU A 67 1.35 28.88 3.70
N PRO A 68 1.38 30.17 3.29
CA PRO A 68 2.63 30.83 2.94
C PRO A 68 3.67 30.83 4.08
N PRO A 69 3.34 31.26 5.32
CA PRO A 69 4.29 31.20 6.42
C PRO A 69 4.62 29.75 6.85
N ALA A 70 3.68 28.81 6.76
CA ALA A 70 3.93 27.41 7.07
C ALA A 70 4.90 26.74 6.09
N LEU A 71 4.70 26.98 4.79
CA LEU A 71 5.56 26.47 3.73
C LEU A 71 6.98 27.01 3.89
N ALA A 72 7.14 28.29 4.21
CA ALA A 72 8.46 28.87 4.47
C ALA A 72 9.18 28.17 5.65
N ALA A 73 8.45 27.84 6.72
CA ALA A 73 8.99 27.12 7.87
C ALA A 73 9.40 25.68 7.51
N VAL A 74 8.54 24.95 6.79
CA VAL A 74 8.82 23.60 6.28
C VAL A 74 10.03 23.62 5.36
N GLU A 75 10.11 24.55 4.42
CA GLU A 75 11.22 24.63 3.49
C GLU A 75 12.54 24.90 4.19
N LYS A 76 12.58 25.75 5.21
CA LYS A 76 13.79 25.98 6.01
C LYS A 76 14.30 24.70 6.70
N ARG A 77 13.41 23.75 7.03
CA ARG A 77 13.73 22.55 7.83
C ARG A 77 13.65 21.22 7.07
N ARG A 78 13.13 21.20 5.84
CA ARG A 78 12.77 20.01 5.04
C ARG A 78 13.81 18.90 4.97
N ARG A 79 15.10 19.24 5.00
CA ARG A 79 16.22 18.27 4.98
C ARG A 79 16.21 17.32 6.19
N TRP A 80 15.72 17.80 7.32
CA TRP A 80 15.71 17.07 8.60
C TRP A 80 14.35 16.45 8.91
N LEU A 81 13.31 16.82 8.15
CA LEU A 81 11.99 16.27 8.33
C LEU A 81 11.94 14.82 7.87
N SER A 82 11.26 14.00 8.68
CA SER A 82 10.99 12.61 8.36
C SER A 82 10.08 12.51 7.14
N GLN A 83 9.98 11.30 6.58
CA GLN A 83 9.05 11.05 5.48
C GLN A 83 7.60 11.31 5.91
N ASP A 84 7.22 10.92 7.12
CA ASP A 84 5.84 11.11 7.62
C ASP A 84 5.51 12.57 7.90
N GLU A 85 6.46 13.34 8.44
CA GLU A 85 6.28 14.78 8.68
C GLU A 85 6.04 15.54 7.37
N LEU A 86 6.86 15.26 6.35
CA LEU A 86 6.65 15.82 5.00
C LEU A 86 5.36 15.32 4.37
N ARG A 87 5.01 14.04 4.57
CA ARG A 87 3.80 13.44 4.02
C ARG A 87 2.54 14.09 4.60
N LEU A 88 2.52 14.36 5.91
CA LEU A 88 1.40 15.06 6.57
C LEU A 88 1.21 16.46 6.00
N PHE A 89 2.27 17.25 5.93
CA PHE A 89 2.18 18.63 5.43
C PHE A 89 1.79 18.69 3.95
N MET A 90 2.51 17.96 3.09
CA MET A 90 2.27 17.99 1.65
C MET A 90 0.94 17.35 1.27
N GLY A 91 0.54 16.28 1.95
CA GLY A 91 -0.78 15.67 1.78
C GLY A 91 -1.90 16.62 2.20
N ALA A 92 -1.72 17.38 3.28
CA ALA A 92 -2.71 18.37 3.72
C ALA A 92 -2.85 19.54 2.75
N TRP A 93 -1.74 20.05 2.19
CA TRP A 93 -1.78 21.06 1.13
C TRP A 93 -2.49 20.53 -0.12
N ALA A 94 -2.23 19.28 -0.50
CA ALA A 94 -2.86 18.64 -1.65
C ALA A 94 -4.39 18.53 -1.55
N ARG A 95 -4.98 18.60 -0.34
CA ARG A 95 -6.44 18.55 -0.16
C ARG A 95 -7.18 19.75 -0.74
N PHE A 96 -6.52 20.91 -0.88
CA PHE A 96 -7.14 22.14 -1.39
C PHE A 96 -6.42 22.74 -2.59
N ASP A 97 -5.13 22.45 -2.80
CA ASP A 97 -4.39 22.90 -3.98
C ASP A 97 -3.30 21.88 -4.38
N PRO A 98 -3.68 20.71 -4.94
CA PRO A 98 -2.74 19.66 -5.30
C PRO A 98 -1.81 20.08 -6.45
N ARG A 99 -2.26 20.96 -7.35
CA ARG A 99 -1.44 21.43 -8.48
C ARG A 99 -0.29 22.29 -7.99
N ALA A 100 -0.54 23.28 -7.13
CA ALA A 100 0.52 24.11 -6.58
C ALA A 100 1.44 23.32 -5.66
N ALA A 101 0.89 22.43 -4.82
CA ALA A 101 1.68 21.56 -3.96
C ALA A 101 2.64 20.67 -4.78
N PHE A 102 2.14 20.07 -5.86
CA PHE A 102 2.94 19.22 -6.74
C PHE A 102 4.03 20.04 -7.43
N ALA A 103 3.66 21.13 -8.10
CA ALA A 103 4.60 22.01 -8.78
C ALA A 103 5.71 22.50 -7.84
N ARG A 104 5.35 22.91 -6.61
CA ARG A 104 6.34 23.34 -5.62
C ARG A 104 7.28 22.22 -5.21
N SER A 105 6.75 21.03 -4.95
CA SER A 105 7.57 19.87 -4.55
C SER A 105 8.63 19.52 -5.59
N LEU A 106 8.34 19.71 -6.88
CA LEU A 106 9.28 19.46 -7.98
C LEU A 106 10.47 20.43 -8.00
N THR A 107 10.35 21.60 -7.36
CA THR A 107 11.44 22.58 -7.24
C THR A 107 12.42 22.28 -6.10
N TRP A 108 12.11 21.30 -5.25
CA TRP A 108 12.97 20.93 -4.13
C TRP A 108 14.15 20.05 -4.58
N PRO A 109 15.22 19.94 -3.76
CA PRO A 109 16.30 18.97 -4.01
C PRO A 109 15.79 17.52 -3.98
N ASP A 110 16.41 16.63 -4.76
CA ASP A 110 15.94 15.25 -5.07
C ASP A 110 15.38 14.47 -3.86
N HIS A 111 16.13 14.41 -2.75
CA HIS A 111 15.72 13.64 -1.56
C HIS A 111 14.42 14.14 -0.92
N THR A 112 14.14 15.44 -1.00
CA THR A 112 12.87 16.05 -0.55
C THR A 112 11.83 16.14 -1.67
N ARG A 113 12.27 16.31 -2.92
CA ARG A 113 11.45 16.35 -4.12
C ARG A 113 10.60 15.11 -4.24
N ASN A 114 11.25 13.95 -4.21
CA ASN A 114 10.58 12.67 -4.41
C ASN A 114 9.57 12.39 -3.28
N LYS A 115 9.92 12.71 -2.02
CA LYS A 115 9.01 12.55 -0.86
C LYS A 115 7.81 13.48 -0.94
N GLY A 116 8.04 14.76 -1.24
CA GLY A 116 6.98 15.76 -1.35
C GLY A 116 6.03 15.44 -2.51
N ALA A 117 6.56 15.18 -3.70
CA ALA A 117 5.77 14.84 -4.87
C ALA A 117 4.97 13.54 -4.66
N ALA A 118 5.58 12.52 -4.05
CA ALA A 118 4.91 11.27 -3.69
C ALA A 118 3.74 11.50 -2.71
N ALA A 119 3.92 12.35 -1.70
CA ALA A 119 2.88 12.69 -0.75
C ALA A 119 1.72 13.45 -1.40
N VAL A 120 2.03 14.39 -2.30
CA VAL A 120 1.00 15.13 -3.05
C VAL A 120 0.22 14.20 -3.96
N ILE A 121 0.89 13.34 -4.76
CA ILE A 121 0.20 12.41 -5.66
C ILE A 121 -0.67 11.43 -4.88
N TYR A 122 -0.20 10.93 -3.73
CA TYR A 122 -1.02 10.06 -2.89
C TYR A 122 -2.29 10.79 -2.42
N GLY A 123 -2.16 12.00 -1.87
CA GLY A 123 -3.30 12.80 -1.41
C GLY A 123 -4.25 13.20 -2.54
N TRP A 124 -3.71 13.57 -3.71
CA TRP A 124 -4.49 13.94 -4.89
C TRP A 124 -5.27 12.75 -5.44
N ALA A 125 -4.64 11.57 -5.54
CA ALA A 125 -5.27 10.37 -6.07
C ALA A 125 -6.40 9.81 -5.18
N LEU A 126 -6.44 10.16 -3.89
CA LEU A 126 -7.59 9.84 -3.04
C LEU A 126 -8.87 10.58 -3.45
N GLN A 127 -8.76 11.69 -4.18
CA GLN A 127 -9.89 12.51 -4.61
C GLN A 127 -10.10 12.44 -6.13
N ASP A 128 -9.01 12.52 -6.90
CA ASP A 128 -9.01 12.60 -8.35
C ASP A 128 -7.77 11.83 -8.90
N PRO A 129 -7.88 10.49 -9.06
CA PRO A 129 -6.79 9.66 -9.56
C PRO A 129 -6.44 9.99 -11.02
N GLU A 130 -7.39 10.44 -11.84
CA GLU A 130 -7.12 10.79 -13.24
C GLU A 130 -6.23 12.03 -13.35
N ALA A 131 -6.55 13.10 -12.60
CA ALA A 131 -5.72 14.29 -12.58
C ALA A 131 -4.35 14.05 -11.93
N ALA A 132 -4.29 13.21 -10.89
CA ALA A 132 -3.02 12.78 -10.30
C ALA A 132 -2.16 11.98 -11.30
N HIS A 133 -2.77 11.10 -12.10
CA HIS A 133 -2.08 10.37 -13.18
C HIS A 133 -1.52 11.34 -14.22
N ALA A 134 -2.35 12.27 -14.69
CA ALA A 134 -1.92 13.28 -15.66
C ALA A 134 -0.73 14.11 -15.13
N ALA A 135 -0.75 14.48 -13.84
CA ALA A 135 0.37 15.19 -13.21
C ALA A 135 1.64 14.33 -13.14
N ALA A 136 1.54 13.07 -12.73
CA ALA A 136 2.68 12.15 -12.70
C ALA A 136 3.31 11.95 -14.09
N GLN A 137 2.51 11.91 -15.15
CA GLN A 137 2.95 11.81 -16.54
C GLN A 137 3.80 13.01 -17.01
N THR A 138 3.66 14.18 -16.38
CA THR A 138 4.47 15.38 -16.73
C THR A 138 5.94 15.28 -16.30
N VAL A 139 6.28 14.31 -15.43
CA VAL A 139 7.63 14.15 -14.91
C VAL A 139 8.49 13.36 -15.89
N ALA A 140 9.55 13.99 -16.40
CA ALA A 140 10.49 13.38 -17.34
C ALA A 140 11.45 12.36 -16.69
N ASP A 141 11.78 12.53 -15.41
CA ASP A 141 12.59 11.57 -14.64
C ASP A 141 11.79 10.27 -14.47
N SER A 142 12.20 9.22 -15.18
CA SER A 142 11.49 7.93 -15.21
C SER A 142 11.43 7.24 -13.84
N ASN A 143 12.43 7.45 -12.97
CA ASN A 143 12.43 6.86 -11.63
C ASN A 143 11.43 7.56 -10.72
N LEU A 144 11.40 8.89 -10.77
CA LEU A 144 10.39 9.65 -10.05
C LEU A 144 8.99 9.36 -10.59
N GLN A 145 8.80 9.36 -11.91
CA GLN A 145 7.52 9.02 -12.53
C GLN A 145 7.02 7.65 -12.07
N ALA A 146 7.87 6.61 -12.07
CA ALA A 146 7.53 5.29 -11.57
C ALA A 146 7.10 5.32 -10.09
N LEU A 147 7.85 6.03 -9.24
CA LEU A 147 7.49 6.22 -7.82
C LEU A 147 6.11 6.89 -7.67
N LEU A 148 5.81 7.92 -8.46
CA LEU A 148 4.54 8.62 -8.41
C LEU A 148 3.38 7.72 -8.83
N LEU A 149 3.55 6.92 -9.88
CA LEU A 149 2.54 5.95 -10.30
C LEU A 149 2.31 4.86 -9.25
N ASP A 150 3.36 4.43 -8.54
CA ASP A 150 3.22 3.50 -7.42
C ASP A 150 2.39 4.13 -6.28
N ARG A 151 2.60 5.42 -5.96
CA ARG A 151 1.81 6.13 -4.95
C ARG A 151 0.35 6.34 -5.38
N LEU A 152 0.14 6.62 -6.66
CA LEU A 152 -1.18 6.77 -7.25
C LEU A 152 -2.00 5.49 -7.12
N VAL A 153 -1.43 4.34 -7.49
CA VAL A 153 -2.12 3.05 -7.38
C VAL A 153 -2.39 2.69 -5.92
N ALA A 154 -1.44 2.94 -5.01
CA ALA A 154 -1.67 2.72 -3.57
C ALA A 154 -2.84 3.58 -3.04
N ALA A 155 -2.86 4.88 -3.36
CA ALA A 155 -3.94 5.78 -2.95
C ALA A 155 -5.30 5.38 -3.56
N TRP A 156 -5.35 5.12 -4.87
CA TRP A 156 -6.60 4.77 -5.55
C TRP A 156 -7.14 3.43 -5.06
N ALA A 157 -6.28 2.45 -4.77
CA ALA A 157 -6.67 1.15 -4.24
C ALA A 157 -7.21 1.19 -2.79
N HIS A 158 -6.83 2.22 -2.01
CA HIS A 158 -7.46 2.47 -0.70
C HIS A 158 -8.88 3.00 -0.81
N GLY A 159 -9.24 3.60 -1.95
CA GLY A 159 -10.63 3.95 -2.26
C GLY A 159 -11.49 2.71 -2.53
N GLU A 160 -12.78 2.94 -2.79
CA GLU A 160 -13.74 1.85 -3.04
C GLU A 160 -13.67 1.30 -4.48
N ASP A 161 -13.05 2.05 -5.41
CA ASP A 161 -13.02 1.76 -6.84
C ASP A 161 -11.87 0.84 -7.27
N ARG A 162 -11.91 -0.42 -6.82
CA ARG A 162 -10.91 -1.45 -7.21
C ARG A 162 -10.97 -1.80 -8.69
N GLU A 163 -12.16 -1.72 -9.28
CA GLU A 163 -12.36 -2.01 -10.70
C GLU A 163 -11.66 -0.96 -11.57
N GLY A 164 -11.83 0.33 -11.26
CA GLY A 164 -11.14 1.42 -11.95
C GLY A 164 -9.63 1.28 -11.91
N VAL A 165 -9.04 0.99 -10.73
CA VAL A 165 -7.58 0.77 -10.62
C VAL A 165 -7.13 -0.41 -11.48
N THR A 166 -7.93 -1.49 -11.49
CA THR A 166 -7.64 -2.70 -12.27
C THR A 166 -7.66 -2.40 -13.77
N LEU A 167 -8.68 -1.70 -14.26
CA LEU A 167 -8.82 -1.30 -15.66
C LEU A 167 -7.72 -0.33 -16.08
N TYR A 168 -7.36 0.61 -15.22
CA TYR A 168 -6.24 1.52 -15.43
C TYR A 168 -4.93 0.76 -15.63
N ILE A 169 -4.58 -0.16 -14.71
CA ILE A 169 -3.35 -0.95 -14.82
C ILE A 169 -3.40 -1.83 -16.08
N ALA A 170 -4.53 -2.48 -16.36
CA ALA A 170 -4.69 -3.31 -17.56
C ALA A 170 -4.53 -2.53 -18.86
N GLY A 171 -4.84 -1.23 -18.85
CA GLY A 171 -4.71 -0.33 -20.00
C GLY A 171 -3.32 0.22 -20.27
N LEU A 172 -2.36 0.05 -19.34
CA LEU A 172 -1.01 0.59 -19.53
C LEU A 172 -0.28 -0.10 -20.69
N PRO A 173 0.49 0.64 -21.51
CA PRO A 173 1.10 0.10 -22.72
C PRO A 173 2.22 -0.91 -22.43
N ASP A 174 3.05 -0.65 -21.41
CA ASP A 174 4.24 -1.45 -21.12
C ASP A 174 3.99 -2.54 -20.08
N ALA A 175 4.43 -3.76 -20.38
CA ALA A 175 4.31 -4.89 -19.47
C ALA A 175 5.02 -4.70 -18.11
N PRO A 176 6.23 -4.10 -18.03
CA PRO A 176 6.91 -3.88 -16.75
C PRO A 176 6.11 -3.03 -15.76
N SER A 177 5.49 -1.94 -16.21
CA SER A 177 4.64 -1.12 -15.35
C SER A 177 3.36 -1.84 -14.95
N ARG A 178 2.73 -2.59 -15.87
CA ARG A 178 1.59 -3.47 -15.51
C ARG A 178 1.98 -4.41 -14.38
N THR A 179 3.09 -5.14 -14.52
CA THR A 179 3.56 -6.09 -13.50
C THR A 179 3.88 -5.41 -12.16
N ARG A 180 4.58 -4.27 -12.18
CA ARG A 180 4.94 -3.53 -10.97
C ARG A 180 3.69 -3.05 -10.24
N LEU A 181 2.81 -2.33 -10.92
CA LEU A 181 1.61 -1.73 -10.33
C LEU A 181 0.58 -2.79 -9.89
N THR A 182 0.45 -3.89 -10.63
CA THR A 182 -0.36 -5.05 -10.19
C THR A 182 0.12 -5.55 -8.83
N SER A 183 1.44 -5.59 -8.60
CA SER A 183 1.99 -6.03 -7.31
C SER A 183 1.68 -5.06 -6.17
N ILE A 184 1.55 -3.76 -6.46
CA ILE A 184 1.13 -2.77 -5.48
C ILE A 184 -0.35 -2.99 -5.16
N LEU A 185 -1.21 -3.07 -6.17
CA LEU A 185 -2.64 -3.33 -6.00
C LEU A 185 -2.91 -4.60 -5.19
N ILE A 186 -2.23 -5.71 -5.49
CA ILE A 186 -2.41 -6.97 -4.75
C ILE A 186 -2.03 -6.82 -3.27
N ARG A 187 -0.99 -6.03 -2.95
CA ARG A 187 -0.61 -5.81 -1.54
C ARG A 187 -1.63 -4.97 -0.79
N GLU A 188 -2.25 -4.00 -1.46
CA GLU A 188 -3.35 -3.24 -0.86
C GLU A 188 -4.57 -4.14 -0.63
N ILE A 189 -4.92 -4.99 -1.60
CA ILE A 189 -6.04 -5.94 -1.45
C ILE A 189 -5.74 -6.99 -0.37
N LEU A 190 -4.47 -7.40 -0.21
CA LEU A 190 -4.05 -8.36 0.80
C LEU A 190 -4.30 -7.86 2.24
N ALA A 191 -4.42 -6.54 2.45
CA ALA A 191 -4.80 -5.98 3.75
C ALA A 191 -6.20 -6.45 4.19
N ASP A 192 -7.08 -6.81 3.25
CA ASP A 192 -8.40 -7.41 3.51
C ASP A 192 -8.34 -8.95 3.62
N GLY A 193 -7.16 -9.54 3.48
CA GLY A 193 -6.88 -10.95 3.60
C GLY A 193 -6.78 -11.70 2.27
N HIS A 194 -6.33 -12.96 2.37
CA HIS A 194 -6.06 -13.84 1.24
C HIS A 194 -7.26 -14.04 0.29
N SER A 195 -8.46 -14.22 0.85
CA SER A 195 -9.67 -14.44 0.05
C SER A 195 -10.00 -13.25 -0.86
N ALA A 196 -9.71 -12.02 -0.43
CA ALA A 196 -9.91 -10.83 -1.24
C ALA A 196 -9.00 -10.82 -2.48
N VAL A 197 -7.73 -11.20 -2.32
CA VAL A 197 -6.77 -11.33 -3.42
C VAL A 197 -7.21 -12.42 -4.41
N MET A 198 -7.62 -13.58 -3.90
CA MET A 198 -8.08 -14.69 -4.74
C MET A 198 -9.33 -14.31 -5.55
N THR A 199 -10.32 -13.71 -4.88
CA THR A 199 -11.57 -13.25 -5.51
C THR A 199 -11.29 -12.20 -6.57
N TRP A 200 -10.46 -11.20 -6.26
CA TRP A 200 -10.07 -10.17 -7.23
C TRP A 200 -9.41 -10.76 -8.47
N ALA A 201 -8.41 -11.64 -8.29
CA ALA A 201 -7.66 -12.21 -9.41
C ALA A 201 -8.55 -13.10 -10.31
N GLN A 202 -9.50 -13.82 -9.71
CA GLN A 202 -10.49 -14.64 -10.44
C GLN A 202 -11.50 -13.79 -11.20
N GLY A 203 -11.91 -12.66 -10.62
CA GLY A 203 -12.87 -11.72 -11.21
C GLY A 203 -12.36 -10.97 -12.44
N ILE A 204 -11.06 -11.00 -12.72
CA ILE A 204 -10.50 -10.38 -13.93
C ILE A 204 -11.05 -11.13 -15.17
N PRO A 205 -11.64 -10.45 -16.17
CA PRO A 205 -12.15 -11.10 -17.37
C PRO A 205 -11.05 -11.75 -18.23
N GLU A 206 -11.35 -12.93 -18.80
CA GLU A 206 -10.41 -13.64 -19.71
C GLU A 206 -10.14 -12.88 -21.01
N ALA A 207 -11.16 -12.23 -21.57
CA ALA A 207 -11.04 -11.42 -22.77
C ALA A 207 -10.30 -10.09 -22.56
N GLY A 208 -9.64 -9.92 -21.41
CA GLY A 208 -8.91 -8.72 -21.04
C GLY A 208 -7.78 -8.39 -22.02
N LYS A 209 -7.55 -7.08 -22.22
CA LYS A 209 -6.47 -6.58 -23.07
C LYS A 209 -5.10 -7.12 -22.58
N THR A 210 -4.20 -7.41 -23.52
CA THR A 210 -2.74 -7.61 -23.26
C THR A 210 -2.31 -8.78 -22.36
N GLY A 211 -3.17 -9.80 -22.13
CA GLY A 211 -2.82 -10.93 -21.26
C GLY A 211 -2.70 -10.54 -19.78
N PHE A 212 -3.37 -9.45 -19.38
CA PHE A 212 -3.30 -8.90 -18.02
C PHE A 212 -3.72 -9.92 -16.95
N LYS A 213 -4.72 -10.76 -17.23
CA LYS A 213 -5.17 -11.79 -16.28
C LYS A 213 -4.05 -12.76 -15.90
N ALA A 214 -3.29 -13.26 -16.87
CA ALA A 214 -2.15 -14.14 -16.60
C ALA A 214 -1.10 -13.45 -15.70
N ILE A 215 -0.80 -12.17 -15.95
CA ILE A 215 0.08 -11.36 -15.09
C ILE A 215 -0.51 -11.29 -13.67
N ALA A 216 -1.79 -10.94 -13.54
CA ALA A 216 -2.44 -10.80 -12.23
C ALA A 216 -2.46 -12.12 -11.45
N LEU A 217 -2.79 -13.25 -12.09
CA LEU A 217 -2.74 -14.58 -11.47
C LEU A 217 -1.34 -14.94 -11.00
N GLU A 218 -0.32 -14.72 -11.85
CA GLU A 218 1.08 -14.98 -11.48
C GLU A 218 1.50 -14.14 -10.26
N ARG A 219 1.19 -12.84 -10.27
CA ARG A 219 1.55 -11.93 -9.19
C ARG A 219 0.79 -12.23 -7.91
N ALA A 220 -0.50 -12.57 -8.00
CA ALA A 220 -1.32 -12.96 -6.87
C ALA A 220 -0.74 -14.21 -6.21
N ALA A 221 -0.52 -15.28 -6.98
CA ALA A 221 0.10 -16.51 -6.50
C ALA A 221 1.46 -16.28 -5.83
N GLY A 222 2.33 -15.45 -6.44
CA GLY A 222 3.64 -15.15 -5.88
C GLY A 222 3.59 -14.36 -4.56
N ILE A 223 2.62 -13.45 -4.41
CA ILE A 223 2.40 -12.68 -3.18
C ILE A 223 1.72 -13.54 -2.11
N LEU A 224 0.73 -14.34 -2.46
CA LEU A 224 0.12 -15.32 -1.55
C LEU A 224 1.19 -16.27 -1.02
N ALA A 225 2.06 -16.81 -1.89
CA ALA A 225 3.12 -17.74 -1.47
C ALA A 225 4.19 -17.10 -0.58
N GLN A 226 4.28 -15.77 -0.55
CA GLN A 226 5.13 -15.06 0.38
C GLN A 226 4.57 -15.10 1.81
N ASP A 227 3.24 -15.01 1.92
CA ASP A 227 2.54 -14.92 3.20
C ASP A 227 2.18 -16.32 3.72
N ASP A 228 1.52 -17.12 2.87
CA ASP A 228 1.11 -18.50 3.15
C ASP A 228 1.17 -19.36 1.87
N HIS A 229 2.07 -20.34 1.87
CA HIS A 229 2.24 -21.25 0.73
C HIS A 229 1.03 -22.14 0.49
N ALA A 230 0.27 -22.52 1.52
CA ALA A 230 -0.88 -23.43 1.40
C ALA A 230 -2.01 -22.71 0.67
N VAL A 231 -2.26 -21.45 1.02
CA VAL A 231 -3.20 -20.57 0.32
C VAL A 231 -2.81 -20.39 -1.15
N ALA A 232 -1.51 -20.19 -1.43
CA ALA A 232 -1.04 -20.03 -2.80
C ALA A 232 -1.21 -21.31 -3.64
N VAL A 233 -0.96 -22.48 -3.04
CA VAL A 233 -1.24 -23.78 -3.68
C VAL A 233 -2.73 -23.90 -3.97
N GLU A 234 -3.60 -23.69 -2.98
CA GLU A 234 -5.06 -23.70 -3.14
C GLU A 234 -5.52 -22.77 -4.27
N PHE A 235 -4.96 -21.56 -4.34
CA PHE A 235 -5.25 -20.61 -5.40
C PHE A 235 -4.89 -21.14 -6.79
N VAL A 236 -3.69 -21.71 -6.96
CA VAL A 236 -3.28 -22.28 -8.25
C VAL A 236 -4.13 -23.50 -8.61
N GLU A 237 -4.43 -24.37 -7.63
CA GLU A 237 -5.27 -25.57 -7.81
C GLU A 237 -6.69 -25.24 -8.29
N ARG A 238 -7.30 -24.18 -7.72
CA ARG A 238 -8.62 -23.69 -8.14
C ARG A 238 -8.67 -23.10 -9.54
N ASN A 239 -7.51 -22.73 -10.09
CA ASN A 239 -7.40 -22.04 -11.37
C ASN A 239 -6.64 -22.90 -12.41
N ARG A 240 -6.55 -24.23 -12.23
CA ARG A 240 -5.82 -25.16 -13.13
C ARG A 240 -6.22 -25.03 -14.60
N GLU A 241 -7.49 -24.75 -14.89
CA GLU A 241 -8.01 -24.66 -16.26
C GLU A 241 -7.87 -23.24 -16.84
N THR A 242 -7.44 -22.27 -16.04
CA THR A 242 -7.31 -20.88 -16.47
C THR A 242 -6.09 -20.70 -17.37
N ALA A 243 -6.29 -20.06 -18.52
CA ALA A 243 -5.20 -19.77 -19.45
C ALA A 243 -4.11 -18.93 -18.77
N GLY A 244 -2.85 -19.35 -18.90
CA GLY A 244 -1.70 -18.65 -18.32
C GLY A 244 -1.44 -18.93 -16.84
N ILE A 245 -2.13 -19.91 -16.22
CA ILE A 245 -1.87 -20.30 -14.82
C ILE A 245 -0.46 -20.88 -14.60
N ASP A 246 0.22 -21.35 -15.66
CA ASP A 246 1.59 -21.88 -15.60
C ASP A 246 2.58 -20.93 -14.92
N GLY A 247 2.42 -19.62 -15.12
CA GLY A 247 3.25 -18.60 -14.47
C GLY A 247 3.04 -18.59 -12.95
N ALA A 248 1.78 -18.62 -12.52
CA ALA A 248 1.40 -18.69 -11.10
C ALA A 248 1.92 -19.97 -10.44
N PHE A 249 1.70 -21.12 -11.09
CA PHE A 249 2.22 -22.40 -10.66
C PHE A 249 3.74 -22.36 -10.46
N ALA A 250 4.50 -21.91 -11.48
CA ALA A 250 5.96 -21.79 -11.37
C ALA A 250 6.40 -20.81 -10.27
N ALA A 251 5.66 -19.72 -10.04
CA ALA A 251 5.93 -18.77 -8.97
C ALA A 251 5.78 -19.39 -7.57
N VAL A 252 4.70 -20.15 -7.34
CA VAL A 252 4.47 -20.88 -6.08
C VAL A 252 5.53 -21.95 -5.88
N THR A 253 5.79 -22.80 -6.89
CA THR A 253 6.78 -23.88 -6.78
C THR A 253 8.17 -23.33 -6.42
N ARG A 254 8.60 -22.26 -7.09
CA ARG A 254 9.90 -21.62 -6.80
C ARG A 254 9.96 -21.08 -5.37
N ARG A 255 8.88 -20.46 -4.88
CA ARG A 255 8.83 -19.87 -3.54
C ARG A 255 8.81 -20.97 -2.48
N TRP A 256 7.95 -21.97 -2.64
CA TRP A 256 7.84 -23.10 -1.73
C TRP A 256 9.14 -23.90 -1.66
N ALA A 257 9.83 -24.10 -2.79
CA ALA A 257 11.10 -24.82 -2.80
C ALA A 257 12.23 -24.14 -1.99
N SER A 258 12.11 -22.84 -1.71
CA SER A 258 13.06 -22.15 -0.82
C SER A 258 12.95 -22.60 0.64
N THR A 259 11.77 -23.03 1.07
CA THR A 259 11.51 -23.53 2.43
C THR A 259 11.50 -25.06 2.45
N ASP A 260 10.72 -25.69 1.58
CA ASP A 260 10.52 -27.14 1.47
C ASP A 260 10.56 -27.60 -0.01
N PRO A 261 11.76 -27.89 -0.54
CA PRO A 261 11.93 -28.31 -1.94
C PRO A 261 11.32 -29.67 -2.26
N GLU A 262 11.28 -30.60 -1.30
CA GLU A 262 10.74 -31.94 -1.54
C GLU A 262 9.23 -31.87 -1.75
N ALA A 263 8.52 -31.17 -0.86
CA ALA A 263 7.08 -31.02 -0.98
C ALA A 263 6.69 -30.21 -2.23
N ALA A 264 7.45 -29.15 -2.55
CA ALA A 264 7.25 -28.36 -3.77
C ALA A 264 7.41 -29.20 -5.05
N LEU A 265 8.40 -30.09 -5.08
CA LEU A 265 8.64 -31.00 -6.20
C LEU A 265 7.56 -32.08 -6.31
N ASN A 266 7.12 -32.65 -5.19
CA ASN A 266 6.04 -33.64 -5.19
C ASN A 266 4.72 -33.02 -5.69
N TRP A 267 4.41 -31.79 -5.29
CA TRP A 267 3.29 -31.04 -5.83
C TRP A 267 3.45 -30.76 -7.33
N ALA A 268 4.63 -30.32 -7.76
CA ALA A 268 4.88 -30.06 -9.18
C ALA A 268 4.76 -31.33 -10.05
N LYS A 269 5.17 -32.49 -9.55
CA LYS A 269 5.01 -33.79 -10.23
C LYS A 269 3.55 -34.19 -10.44
N ALA A 270 2.63 -33.74 -9.58
CA ALA A 270 1.19 -34.04 -9.69
C ALA A 270 0.49 -33.25 -10.81
N TRP A 271 1.17 -32.29 -11.43
CA TRP A 271 0.66 -31.57 -12.60
C TRP A 271 0.91 -32.35 -13.89
N ALA A 272 0.04 -32.15 -14.88
CA ALA A 272 0.18 -32.80 -16.17
C ALA A 272 1.55 -32.47 -16.82
N PRO A 273 2.18 -33.42 -17.54
CA PRO A 273 3.40 -33.14 -18.27
C PRO A 273 3.27 -31.95 -19.22
N GLY A 274 4.26 -31.06 -19.20
CA GLY A 274 4.28 -29.86 -20.02
C GLY A 274 5.40 -28.91 -19.64
N ALA A 275 5.65 -27.91 -20.49
CA ALA A 275 6.75 -26.96 -20.32
C ALA A 275 6.68 -26.19 -18.99
N GLY A 276 5.48 -25.83 -18.53
CA GLY A 276 5.26 -25.17 -17.24
C GLY A 276 5.69 -26.04 -16.06
N ARG A 277 5.25 -27.31 -16.06
CA ARG A 277 5.65 -28.34 -15.07
C ARG A 277 7.16 -28.53 -15.04
N ASP A 278 7.75 -28.80 -16.20
CA ASP A 278 9.16 -29.14 -16.30
C ASP A 278 10.04 -27.96 -15.85
N ARG A 279 9.64 -26.73 -16.18
CA ARG A 279 10.29 -25.51 -15.67
C ARG A 279 10.18 -25.39 -14.16
N ALA A 280 9.02 -25.63 -13.58
CA ALA A 280 8.82 -25.53 -12.13
C ALA A 280 9.63 -26.59 -11.37
N VAL A 281 9.64 -27.83 -11.86
CA VAL A 281 10.47 -28.93 -11.34
C VAL A 281 11.94 -28.56 -11.40
N GLN A 282 12.43 -28.09 -12.56
CA GLN A 282 13.81 -27.65 -12.72
C GLN A 282 14.18 -26.55 -11.73
N LEU A 283 13.32 -25.52 -11.59
CA LEU A 283 13.57 -24.41 -10.68
C LEU A 283 13.61 -24.86 -9.21
N ALA A 284 12.69 -25.73 -8.79
CA ALA A 284 12.69 -26.27 -7.43
C ALA A 284 13.90 -27.16 -7.15
N PHE A 285 14.27 -28.02 -8.10
CA PHE A 285 15.44 -28.89 -7.97
C PHE A 285 16.74 -28.09 -7.87
N ILE A 286 16.90 -27.03 -8.66
CA ILE A 286 18.05 -26.10 -8.55
C ILE A 286 18.11 -25.46 -7.15
N GLN A 287 16.96 -25.07 -6.58
CA GLN A 287 16.93 -24.54 -5.22
C GLN A 287 17.28 -25.60 -4.17
N TRP A 288 16.81 -26.83 -4.36
CA TRP A 288 17.16 -27.94 -3.47
C TRP A 288 18.65 -28.23 -3.50
N GLN A 289 19.26 -28.33 -4.69
CA GLN A 289 20.70 -28.55 -4.83
C GLN A 289 21.52 -27.46 -4.13
N LYS A 290 21.09 -26.20 -4.21
CA LYS A 290 21.75 -25.09 -3.50
C LYS A 290 21.63 -25.19 -1.99
N LYS A 291 20.48 -25.65 -1.48
CA LYS A 291 20.20 -25.71 -0.04
C LYS A 291 20.74 -26.99 0.61
N ASN A 292 20.63 -28.13 -0.07
CA ASN A 292 21.04 -29.44 0.40
C ASN A 292 21.33 -30.40 -0.79
N PRO A 293 22.55 -30.37 -1.36
CA PRO A 293 22.89 -31.15 -2.55
C PRO A 293 22.82 -32.66 -2.31
N ALA A 294 23.26 -33.15 -1.15
CA ALA A 294 23.31 -34.59 -0.85
C ALA A 294 21.91 -35.24 -0.76
N VAL A 295 20.89 -34.46 -0.36
CA VAL A 295 19.50 -34.94 -0.37
C VAL A 295 18.91 -34.81 -1.78
N ALA A 296 19.17 -33.70 -2.46
CA ALA A 296 18.70 -33.49 -3.84
C ALA A 296 19.22 -34.57 -4.82
N GLU A 297 20.47 -35.02 -4.67
CA GLU A 297 21.06 -36.08 -5.52
C GLU A 297 20.39 -37.46 -5.36
N LYS A 298 19.69 -37.70 -4.25
CA LYS A 298 18.99 -38.97 -4.00
C LYS A 298 17.58 -39.01 -4.56
N TRP A 299 17.04 -37.85 -4.95
CA TRP A 299 15.69 -37.70 -5.48
C TRP A 299 15.68 -37.84 -7.00
#